data_AF-A0A9P5QH60-F1
#
_entry.id   AF-A0A9P5QH60-F1
#
_cell.length_a   1.000
_cell.length_b   1.000
_cell.length_c   1.000
_cell.angle_alpha   90.00
_cell.angle_beta   90.00
_cell.angle_gamma   90.00
#
_symmetry.space_group_name_H-M   'P 1'
#
loop_
_entity.id
_entity.type
_entity.pdbx_description
1 polymer ?
#
loop_
_entity_poly.entity_id
_entity_poly.type
_entity_poly.pdbx_seq_one_letter_code
_entity_poly.pdbx_strand_id
1 'polypeptide(L)'
;MKSHSAKDITAAFKDYYRQCYPEAEIQLQSSVVLSKIMFGQKWTERLFRHIILNYIPLRLMHKQAQSYYSFRPQVNWLPLVEQRGTGEVVPQDGRNEAALKLASKI
;
A
#
# COMPACT_ATOMS: atom_id res chain seq x y z
N MET A 1 -21.87 -5.39 -1.36
CA MET A 1 -22.19 -6.79 -1.76
C MET A 1 -23.65 -6.81 -2.17
N LYS A 2 -24.00 -7.37 -3.34
CA LYS A 2 -25.35 -7.24 -3.90
C LYS A 2 -26.32 -8.34 -3.40
N SER A 3 -25.83 -9.56 -3.12
CA SER A 3 -26.59 -10.59 -2.40
C SER A 3 -25.66 -11.56 -1.65
N HIS A 4 -26.24 -12.46 -0.85
CA HIS A 4 -25.54 -13.52 -0.10
C HIS A 4 -25.34 -14.81 -0.89
N SER A 5 -25.61 -14.79 -2.20
CA SER A 5 -25.35 -15.95 -3.05
C SER A 5 -23.85 -16.29 -3.08
N ALA A 6 -23.54 -17.59 -3.10
CA ALA A 6 -22.15 -18.08 -3.21
C ALA A 6 -21.41 -17.49 -4.42
N LYS A 7 -22.14 -17.22 -5.53
CA LYS A 7 -21.59 -16.59 -6.74
C LYS A 7 -21.12 -15.15 -6.46
N ASP A 8 -21.94 -14.37 -5.77
CA ASP A 8 -21.62 -12.98 -5.44
C ASP A 8 -20.48 -12.90 -4.44
N ILE A 9 -20.46 -13.78 -3.44
CA ILE A 9 -19.36 -13.88 -2.46
C ILE A 9 -18.05 -14.21 -3.18
N THR A 10 -18.06 -15.18 -4.09
CA THR A 10 -16.87 -15.56 -4.87
C THR A 10 -16.39 -14.41 -5.75
N ALA A 11 -17.32 -13.71 -6.42
CA ALA A 11 -16.97 -12.54 -7.22
C ALA A 11 -16.34 -11.43 -6.38
N ALA A 12 -16.88 -11.22 -5.17
CA ALA A 12 -16.39 -10.22 -4.22
C ALA A 12 -14.93 -10.51 -3.78
N PHE A 13 -14.60 -11.76 -3.46
CA PHE A 13 -13.23 -12.16 -3.13
C PHE A 13 -12.27 -12.03 -4.33
N LYS A 14 -12.73 -12.35 -5.55
CA LYS A 14 -11.91 -12.17 -6.76
C LYS A 14 -11.60 -10.71 -7.02
N ASP A 15 -12.59 -9.82 -6.87
CA ASP A 15 -12.37 -8.37 -7.02
C ASP A 15 -11.41 -7.84 -5.95
N TYR A 16 -11.56 -8.28 -4.69
CA TYR A 16 -10.63 -7.92 -3.62
C TYR A 16 -9.19 -8.35 -3.93
N TYR A 17 -9.01 -9.61 -4.36
CA TYR A 17 -7.71 -10.12 -4.75
C TYR A 17 -7.09 -9.30 -5.89
N ARG A 18 -7.87 -8.98 -6.94
CA ARG A 18 -7.43 -8.17 -8.07
C ARG A 18 -6.90 -6.80 -7.62
N GLN A 19 -7.52 -6.20 -6.61
CA GLN A 19 -7.13 -4.88 -6.11
C GLN A 19 -5.89 -4.93 -5.22
N CYS A 20 -5.78 -5.93 -4.35
CA CYS A 20 -4.67 -6.01 -3.40
C CYS A 20 -3.41 -6.67 -3.96
N TYR A 21 -3.54 -7.54 -4.97
CA TYR A 21 -2.41 -8.32 -5.48
C TYR A 21 -1.25 -7.46 -6.03
N PRO A 22 -1.48 -6.41 -6.84
CA PRO A 22 -0.39 -5.58 -7.35
C PRO A 22 0.43 -4.92 -6.23
N GLU A 23 -0.25 -4.37 -5.22
CA GLU A 23 0.40 -3.74 -4.06
C GLU A 23 1.18 -4.77 -3.23
N ALA A 24 0.62 -5.97 -3.03
CA ALA A 24 1.30 -7.05 -2.34
C ALA A 24 2.56 -7.52 -3.09
N GLU A 25 2.51 -7.57 -4.42
CA GLU A 25 3.67 -7.91 -5.26
C GLU A 25 4.77 -6.84 -5.14
N ILE A 26 4.42 -5.56 -5.25
CA ILE A 26 5.36 -4.44 -5.10
C ILE A 26 6.01 -4.49 -3.70
N GLN A 27 5.22 -4.74 -2.67
CA GLN A 27 5.73 -4.85 -1.30
C GLN A 27 6.67 -6.05 -1.14
N LEU A 28 6.35 -7.20 -1.75
CA LEU A 28 7.21 -8.37 -1.73
C LEU A 28 8.55 -8.09 -2.41
N GLN A 29 8.53 -7.55 -3.64
CA GLN A 29 9.75 -7.19 -4.37
C GLN A 29 10.60 -6.19 -3.58
N SER A 30 9.95 -5.16 -3.01
CA SER A 30 10.62 -4.16 -2.18
C SER A 30 11.25 -4.77 -0.93
N SER A 31 10.57 -5.73 -0.27
CA SER A 31 11.10 -6.43 0.90
C SER A 31 12.34 -7.27 0.58
N VAL A 32 12.38 -7.90 -0.59
CA VAL A 32 13.55 -8.66 -1.06
C VAL A 32 14.73 -7.73 -1.30
N VAL A 33 14.51 -6.59 -1.95
CA VAL A 33 15.56 -5.58 -2.17
C VAL A 33 16.05 -5.03 -0.84
N LEU A 34 15.15 -4.66 0.07
CA LEU A 34 15.50 -4.16 1.39
C LEU A 34 16.29 -5.19 2.20
N SER A 35 15.90 -6.46 2.16
CA SER A 35 16.63 -7.56 2.82
C SER A 35 18.07 -7.68 2.30
N LYS A 36 18.26 -7.57 0.98
CA LYS A 36 19.61 -7.53 0.38
C LYS A 36 20.42 -6.32 0.83
N ILE A 37 19.80 -5.15 0.95
CA ILE A 37 20.48 -3.94 1.45
C ILE A 37 20.90 -4.13 2.92
N MET A 38 20.01 -4.66 3.76
CA MET A 38 20.22 -4.77 5.20
C MET A 38 21.18 -5.90 5.59
N PHE A 39 21.08 -7.06 4.94
CA PHE A 39 21.81 -8.27 5.34
C PHE A 39 22.77 -8.80 4.28
N GLY A 40 22.76 -8.23 3.08
CA GLY A 40 23.64 -8.62 1.98
C GLY A 40 25.12 -8.48 2.32
N GLN A 41 25.90 -9.46 1.89
CA GLN A 41 27.33 -9.58 2.17
C GLN A 41 28.22 -9.26 0.97
N LYS A 42 27.64 -9.07 -0.22
CA LYS A 42 28.42 -8.70 -1.41
C LYS A 42 28.96 -7.29 -1.29
N TRP A 43 30.13 -7.03 -1.87
CA TRP A 43 30.74 -5.71 -1.85
C TRP A 43 29.84 -4.64 -2.49
N THR A 44 29.13 -4.99 -3.58
CA THR A 44 28.14 -4.12 -4.22
C THR A 44 26.96 -3.78 -3.29
N GLU A 45 26.46 -4.76 -2.52
CA GLU A 45 25.39 -4.55 -1.53
C GLU A 45 25.86 -3.66 -0.37
N ARG A 46 27.12 -3.82 0.08
CA ARG A 46 27.75 -2.93 1.08
C ARG A 46 27.86 -1.49 0.58
N LEU A 47 28.33 -1.29 -0.65
CA LEU A 47 28.41 0.03 -1.27
C LEU A 47 27.01 0.67 -1.39
N PHE A 48 26.02 -0.08 -1.88
CA PHE A 48 24.66 0.41 -2.06
C PHE A 48 24.01 0.79 -0.72
N ARG A 49 24.19 -0.03 0.32
CA ARG A 49 23.76 0.28 1.69
C ARG A 49 24.41 1.57 2.22
N HIS A 50 25.71 1.77 2.00
CA HIS A 50 26.38 2.98 2.45
C HIS A 50 25.82 4.24 1.77
N ILE A 51 25.51 4.15 0.47
CA ILE A 51 24.85 5.25 -0.27
C ILE A 51 23.45 5.51 0.30
N ILE A 52 22.63 4.46 0.42
CA ILE A 52 21.23 4.57 0.86
C ILE A 52 21.13 5.13 2.27
N LEU A 53 21.90 4.59 3.22
CA LEU A 53 21.76 4.95 4.63
C LEU A 53 22.37 6.30 4.99
N ASN A 54 23.34 6.82 4.22
CA ASN A 54 24.01 8.08 4.54
C ASN A 54 23.60 9.25 3.63
N TYR A 55 23.20 8.98 2.37
CA TYR A 55 22.98 10.03 1.38
C TYR A 55 21.53 10.20 0.95
N ILE A 56 20.61 9.30 1.34
CA ILE A 56 19.19 9.52 1.04
C ILE A 56 18.64 10.64 1.95
N PRO A 57 18.08 11.71 1.37
CA PRO A 57 17.45 12.77 2.15
C PRO A 57 16.23 12.24 2.90
N LEU A 58 16.05 12.66 4.16
CA LEU A 58 14.87 12.33 4.96
C LEU A 58 13.54 12.64 4.25
N ARG A 59 13.49 13.71 3.46
CA ARG A 59 12.32 14.09 2.66
C ARG A 59 11.90 12.98 1.67
N LEU A 60 12.87 12.32 1.04
CA LEU A 60 12.61 11.21 0.13
C LEU A 60 12.11 9.98 0.89
N MET A 61 12.70 9.67 2.05
CA MET A 61 12.19 8.57 2.91
C MET A 61 10.76 8.82 3.37
N HIS A 62 10.45 10.05 3.80
CA HIS A 62 9.10 10.42 4.24
C HIS A 62 8.10 10.34 3.09
N LYS A 63 8.45 10.84 1.91
CA LYS A 63 7.60 10.75 0.72
C LYS A 63 7.34 9.30 0.32
N GLN A 64 8.36 8.45 0.39
CA GLN A 64 8.24 7.04 0.10
C GLN A 64 7.36 6.33 1.15
N ALA A 65 7.56 6.60 2.43
CA ALA A 65 6.75 6.07 3.52
C ALA A 65 5.27 6.49 3.36
N GLN A 66 5.00 7.75 3.03
CA GLN A 66 3.64 8.24 2.75
C GLN A 66 2.96 7.44 1.63
N SER A 67 3.69 7.16 0.55
CA SER A 67 3.15 6.35 -0.56
C SER A 67 2.87 4.90 -0.17
N TYR A 68 3.64 4.30 0.74
CA TYR A 68 3.36 2.94 1.22
C TYR A 68 2.15 2.90 2.16
N TYR A 69 1.99 3.93 2.99
CA TYR A 69 0.90 3.99 3.97
C TYR A 69 -0.40 4.58 3.41
N SER A 70 -0.39 5.12 2.19
CA SER A 70 -1.58 5.66 1.55
C SER A 70 -2.54 4.59 1.07
N PHE A 71 -2.02 3.42 0.68
CA PHE A 71 -2.85 2.26 0.32
C PHE A 71 -3.29 1.51 1.58
N ARG A 72 -4.61 1.39 1.77
CA ARG A 72 -5.20 0.67 2.89
C ARG A 72 -6.01 -0.49 2.35
N PRO A 73 -5.55 -1.75 2.44
CA PRO A 73 -6.34 -2.89 1.98
C PRO A 73 -7.61 -3.00 2.82
N GLN A 74 -8.74 -2.70 2.20
CA GLN A 74 -10.05 -2.74 2.82
C GLN A 74 -11.06 -3.21 1.78
N VAL A 75 -11.90 -4.13 2.21
CA VAL A 75 -12.99 -4.63 1.39
C VAL A 75 -13.99 -3.50 1.04
N ASN A 76 -14.18 -3.20 -0.25
CA ASN A 76 -14.96 -2.04 -0.71
C ASN A 76 -16.44 -2.01 -0.32
N TRP A 77 -17.02 -3.13 0.10
CA TRP A 77 -18.41 -3.17 0.54
C TRP A 77 -18.58 -2.98 2.06
N LEU A 78 -17.48 -2.83 2.79
CA LEU A 78 -17.52 -2.39 4.18
C LEU A 78 -17.43 -0.85 4.22
N PRO A 79 -18.05 -0.21 5.23
CA PRO A 79 -17.87 1.22 5.44
C PRO A 79 -16.39 1.53 5.66
N LEU A 80 -15.89 2.59 5.02
CA LEU A 80 -14.48 2.99 5.14
C LEU A 80 -14.11 3.21 6.60
N VAL A 81 -12.94 2.69 6.99
CA VAL A 81 -12.42 2.94 8.34
C VAL A 81 -12.06 4.42 8.45
N GLU A 82 -12.46 5.04 9.57
CA GLU A 82 -12.11 6.43 9.87
C GLU A 82 -10.60 6.68 9.73
N GLN A 83 -10.25 7.85 9.21
CA GLN A 83 -8.85 8.22 9.06
C GLN A 83 -8.23 8.52 10.42
N ARG A 84 -7.38 7.60 10.89
CA ARG A 84 -6.51 7.82 12.04
C ARG A 84 -5.14 8.26 11.54
N GLY A 85 -4.82 9.55 11.70
CA GLY A 85 -3.53 10.15 11.35
C GLY A 85 -3.57 11.17 10.22
N THR A 86 -2.39 11.71 9.88
CA THR A 86 -2.23 12.85 8.95
C THR A 86 -1.84 12.44 7.52
N GLY A 87 -1.63 11.16 7.27
CA GLY A 87 -1.28 10.65 5.94
C GLY A 87 -2.47 10.66 5.00
N GLU A 88 -2.23 11.02 3.74
CA GLU A 88 -3.23 10.93 2.67
C GLU A 88 -3.66 9.48 2.44
N VAL A 89 -4.97 9.26 2.29
CA VAL A 89 -5.54 7.94 2.01
C VAL A 89 -5.96 7.91 0.56
N VAL A 90 -5.35 6.99 -0.21
CA VAL A 90 -5.65 6.82 -1.63
C VAL A 90 -6.71 5.73 -1.78
N PRO A 91 -7.71 5.91 -2.66
CA PRO A 91 -8.71 4.88 -2.91
C PRO A 91 -8.07 3.64 -3.57
N GLN A 92 -8.46 2.44 -3.12
CA GLN A 92 -8.01 1.18 -3.73
C GLN A 92 -8.55 0.96 -5.15
N ASP A 93 -9.65 1.62 -5.49
CA ASP A 93 -10.26 1.62 -6.82
C ASP A 93 -10.99 2.97 -6.99
N GLY A 94 -11.00 3.55 -8.20
CA GLY A 94 -11.53 4.90 -8.47
C GLY A 94 -13.00 5.13 -8.06
N ARG A 95 -13.72 4.07 -7.68
CA ARG A 95 -15.09 4.11 -7.16
C ARG A 95 -15.21 4.70 -5.74
N ASN A 96 -14.17 4.61 -4.92
CA ASN A 96 -14.19 5.12 -3.54
C ASN A 96 -13.73 6.58 -3.41
N GLU A 97 -13.38 7.24 -4.52
CA GLU A 97 -13.06 8.68 -4.51
C GLU A 97 -14.20 9.53 -3.94
N ALA A 98 -15.44 9.19 -4.27
CA ALA A 98 -16.61 9.94 -3.79
C ALA A 98 -16.77 9.81 -2.26
N ALA A 99 -16.48 8.62 -1.71
CA ALA A 99 -16.54 8.37 -0.27
C ALA A 99 -15.39 9.06 0.48
N LEU A 100 -14.18 9.12 -0.10
CA LEU A 100 -13.05 9.89 0.44
C LEU A 100 -13.32 11.40 0.41
N LYS A 101 -13.88 11.93 -0.69
CA LYS A 101 -14.30 13.33 -0.81
C LYS A 101 -15.35 13.71 0.24
N LEU A 102 -16.24 12.78 0.59
CA LEU A 102 -17.23 12.97 1.65
C LEU A 102 -16.59 12.98 3.05
N ALA A 103 -15.66 12.07 3.32
CA ALA A 103 -14.94 11.98 4.59
C ALA A 103 -14.00 13.18 4.84
N SER A 104 -13.44 13.78 3.80
CA SER A 104 -12.59 14.98 3.91
C SER A 104 -13.32 16.29 4.22
N LYS A 105 -14.67 16.30 4.17
CA LYS A 105 -15.51 17.48 4.40
C LYS A 105 -16.08 17.56 5.82
N ILE A 106 -15.83 16.55 6.66
CA ILE A 106 -16.23 16.47 8.07
C ILE A 106 -14.99 16.77 8.92
#